data_AF-B8XDI3-F1
#
_entry.id   AF-B8XDI3-F1
#
_cell.length_a   1.000
_cell.length_b   1.000
_cell.length_c   1.000
_cell.angle_alpha   90.00
_cell.angle_beta   90.00
_cell.angle_gamma   90.00
#
_symmetry.space_group_name_H-M   'P 1'
#
loop_
_entity.id
_entity.type
_entity.pdbx_description
1 polymer ?
#
loop_
_entity_poly.entity_id
_entity_poly.type
_entity_poly.pdbx_seq_one_letter_code
_entity_poly.pdbx_strand_id
1 'polypeptide(L)'
;VKDHFELRAWVCVSDEFNILNISKVIYQSVTGEKKEFEDLNLLQEALKEKLWNQLFLIVLDDVWSESYRDWEKLVGPFFSGSPGSMIIMTTRKEQLPRKLGFPHQDPLQGLSHDDALSLFAQHAFGVP
;
A
#
# COMPACT_ATOMS: atom_id res chain seq x y z
N VAL A 1 -6.33 8.05 13.94
CA VAL A 1 -5.49 7.33 12.94
C VAL A 1 -4.19 8.07 12.63
N LYS A 2 -4.23 9.34 12.20
CA LYS A 2 -3.01 10.06 11.77
C LYS A 2 -1.93 10.20 12.84
N ASP A 3 -2.31 10.31 14.10
CA ASP A 3 -1.36 10.52 15.21
C ASP A 3 -0.87 9.22 15.86
N HIS A 4 -1.28 8.06 15.33
CA HIS A 4 -0.88 6.74 15.87
C HIS A 4 0.29 6.09 15.14
N PHE A 5 0.64 6.57 13.95
CA PHE A 5 1.73 6.01 13.13
C PHE A 5 2.76 7.11 12.87
N GLU A 6 4.03 6.88 13.20
CA GLU A 6 5.08 7.87 12.94
C GLU A 6 5.34 8.00 11.45
N LEU A 7 5.30 6.87 10.72
CA LEU A 7 5.57 6.82 9.29
C LEU A 7 4.33 6.40 8.50
N ARG A 8 4.10 7.10 7.38
CA ARG A 8 2.97 6.82 6.49
C ARG A 8 3.39 6.93 5.04
N ALA A 9 2.91 6.01 4.21
CA ALA A 9 3.07 6.09 2.77
C ALA A 9 1.79 5.63 2.07
N TRP A 10 1.49 6.25 0.93
CA TRP A 10 0.47 5.78 -0.01
C TRP A 10 1.12 5.65 -1.37
N VAL A 11 1.10 4.45 -1.93
CA VAL A 11 1.68 4.18 -3.25
C VAL A 11 0.61 3.57 -4.13
N CYS A 12 0.27 4.27 -5.21
CA CYS A 12 -0.50 3.71 -6.30
C CYS A 12 0.42 2.84 -7.15
N VAL A 13 0.13 1.54 -7.21
CA VAL A 13 0.91 0.56 -7.96
C VAL A 13 0.36 0.53 -9.38
N SER A 14 1.10 1.13 -10.31
CA SER A 14 0.78 1.05 -11.74
C SER A 14 0.71 -0.41 -12.24
N ASP A 15 0.15 -0.62 -13.43
CA ASP A 15 0.06 -1.94 -14.09
C ASP A 15 1.36 -2.75 -14.05
N GLU A 16 2.52 -2.08 -14.16
CA GLU A 16 3.83 -2.70 -13.98
C GLU A 16 4.23 -2.76 -12.51
N PHE A 17 4.27 -3.98 -11.95
CA PHE A 17 4.73 -4.23 -10.59
C PHE A 17 6.26 -4.16 -10.49
N ASN A 18 6.79 -2.94 -10.52
CA ASN A 18 8.22 -2.68 -10.40
C ASN A 18 8.62 -2.43 -8.93
N ILE A 19 9.18 -3.45 -8.29
CA ILE A 19 9.56 -3.42 -6.86
C ILE A 19 10.52 -2.26 -6.54
N LEU A 20 11.46 -1.95 -7.44
CA LEU A 20 12.41 -0.85 -7.25
C LEU A 20 11.67 0.49 -7.20
N ASN A 21 10.77 0.73 -8.16
CA ASN A 21 10.00 1.97 -8.19
C ASN A 21 9.05 2.08 -6.99
N ILE A 22 8.32 1.01 -6.66
CA ILE A 22 7.42 0.97 -5.49
C ILE A 22 8.21 1.27 -4.22
N SER A 23 9.32 0.55 -3.99
CA SER A 23 10.18 0.76 -2.81
C SER A 23 10.73 2.19 -2.75
N LYS A 24 11.06 2.79 -3.90
CA LYS A 24 11.59 4.15 -3.97
C LYS A 24 10.53 5.17 -3.57
N VAL A 25 9.30 5.02 -4.07
CA VAL A 25 8.17 5.89 -3.69
C VAL A 25 7.85 5.75 -2.20
N ILE A 26 7.88 4.52 -1.65
CA ILE A 26 7.71 4.29 -0.21
C ILE A 26 8.79 5.03 0.57
N TYR A 27 10.06 4.85 0.19
CA TYR A 27 11.20 5.50 0.86
C TYR A 27 11.03 7.01 0.89
N GLN A 28 10.74 7.62 -0.26
CA GLN A 28 10.51 9.05 -0.37
C GLN A 28 9.33 9.52 0.47
N SER A 29 8.26 8.73 0.56
CA SER A 29 7.06 9.07 1.34
C SER A 29 7.32 9.03 2.84
N VAL A 30 8.04 8.01 3.33
CA VAL A 30 8.30 7.86 4.78
C VAL A 30 9.42 8.77 5.27
N THR A 31 10.38 9.13 4.42
CA THR A 31 11.52 9.97 4.83
C THR A 31 11.37 11.44 4.45
N GLY A 32 10.59 11.75 3.41
CA GLY A 32 10.60 13.06 2.75
C GLY A 32 11.87 13.31 1.91
N GLU A 33 12.79 12.35 1.83
CA GLU A 33 14.09 12.49 1.16
C GLU A 33 14.03 11.96 -0.28
N LYS A 34 14.46 12.79 -1.25
CA LYS A 34 14.68 12.35 -2.63
C LYS A 34 16.10 11.84 -2.80
N LYS A 35 16.33 10.59 -2.38
CA LYS A 35 17.61 9.88 -2.55
C LYS A 35 17.54 8.95 -3.76
N GLU A 36 18.64 8.89 -4.50
CA GLU A 36 18.85 7.90 -5.55
C GLU A 36 19.60 6.69 -4.99
N PHE A 37 19.26 5.50 -5.49
CA PHE A 37 19.85 4.24 -5.09
C PHE A 37 20.33 3.51 -6.34
N GLU A 38 21.52 2.92 -6.28
CA GLU A 38 22.15 2.23 -7.41
C GLU A 38 21.42 0.91 -7.74
N ASP A 39 20.87 0.25 -6.72
CA ASP A 39 20.13 -0.99 -6.87
C ASP A 39 19.02 -1.16 -5.80
N LEU A 40 18.24 -2.24 -5.96
CA LEU A 40 17.16 -2.58 -5.06
C LEU A 40 17.65 -2.97 -3.66
N ASN A 41 18.82 -3.61 -3.53
CA ASN A 41 19.33 -4.07 -2.24
C ASN A 41 19.64 -2.88 -1.33
N LEU A 42 20.39 -1.89 -1.85
CA LEU A 42 20.72 -0.67 -1.13
C LEU A 42 19.47 0.11 -0.71
N LEU A 43 18.46 0.16 -1.58
CA LEU A 43 17.17 0.77 -1.26
C LEU A 43 16.42 0.01 -0.16
N GLN A 44 16.42 -1.33 -0.21
CA GLN A 44 15.76 -2.16 0.79
C GLN A 44 16.44 -2.09 2.16
N GLU A 45 17.78 -2.03 2.20
CA GLU A 45 18.55 -1.79 3.42
C GLU A 45 18.22 -0.42 4.02
N ALA A 46 18.20 0.64 3.20
CA ALA A 46 17.84 1.97 3.65
C ALA A 46 16.38 2.08 4.13
N LEU A 47 15.45 1.39 3.48
CA LEU A 47 14.07 1.27 3.95
C LEU A 47 14.01 0.58 5.30
N LYS A 48 14.71 -0.55 5.45
CA LYS A 48 14.77 -1.31 6.70
C LYS A 48 15.29 -0.44 7.85
N GLU A 49 16.34 0.34 7.63
CA GLU A 49 16.87 1.27 8.62
C GLU A 49 15.86 2.35 9.02
N LYS A 50 15.14 2.92 8.05
CA LYS A 50 14.15 3.97 8.33
C LYS A 50 12.90 3.44 9.01
N LEU A 51 12.51 2.21 8.74
CA LEU A 51 11.35 1.55 9.35
C LEU A 51 11.67 0.89 10.70
N TRP A 52 12.96 0.70 11.01
CA TRP A 52 13.40 0.04 12.24
C TRP A 52 12.80 0.68 13.49
N ASN A 53 12.09 -0.12 14.30
CA ASN A 53 11.40 0.32 15.51
C ASN A 53 10.41 1.48 15.31
N GLN A 54 9.94 1.71 14.08
CA GLN A 54 8.88 2.67 13.79
C GLN A 54 7.54 1.94 13.63
N LEU A 55 6.48 2.53 14.14
CA LEU A 55 5.10 2.14 13.92
C LEU A 55 4.58 2.82 12.65
N PHE A 56 4.45 2.06 11.57
CA PHE A 56 4.11 2.61 10.26
C PHE A 56 2.75 2.14 9.72
N LEU A 57 2.18 2.93 8.81
CA LEU A 57 1.05 2.57 7.96
C LEU A 57 1.40 2.78 6.49
N ILE A 58 1.47 1.69 5.71
CA ILE A 58 1.74 1.74 4.27
C ILE A 58 0.50 1.28 3.50
N VAL A 59 0.01 2.12 2.60
CA VAL A 59 -1.08 1.77 1.66
C VAL A 59 -0.48 1.46 0.30
N LEU A 60 -0.73 0.25 -0.20
CA LEU A 60 -0.39 -0.23 -1.53
C LEU A 60 -1.70 -0.34 -2.33
N ASP A 61 -1.97 0.68 -3.12
CA ASP A 61 -3.22 0.87 -3.82
C ASP A 61 -3.15 0.32 -5.25
N ASP A 62 -4.22 -0.33 -5.70
CA ASP A 62 -4.40 -0.94 -7.03
C ASP A 62 -3.31 -1.98 -7.42
N VAL A 63 -3.01 -2.93 -6.53
CA VAL A 63 -1.98 -3.96 -6.79
C VAL A 63 -2.44 -4.97 -7.85
N TRP A 64 -1.69 -5.07 -8.96
CA TRP A 64 -2.00 -5.99 -10.08
C TRP A 64 -1.23 -7.32 -10.10
N SER A 65 -0.06 -7.40 -9.46
CA SER A 65 0.78 -8.61 -9.48
C SER A 65 0.20 -9.73 -8.62
N GLU A 66 0.17 -10.96 -9.14
CA GLU A 66 -0.24 -12.16 -8.38
C GLU A 66 0.95 -13.03 -7.95
N SER A 67 2.15 -12.49 -8.05
CA SER A 67 3.42 -13.17 -7.76
C SER A 67 3.73 -13.10 -6.26
N TYR A 68 3.63 -14.25 -5.58
CA TYR A 68 4.03 -14.39 -4.18
C TYR A 68 5.48 -13.94 -3.95
N ARG A 69 6.38 -14.29 -4.89
CA ARG A 69 7.81 -13.96 -4.79
C ARG A 69 8.05 -12.46 -4.87
N ASP A 70 7.31 -11.74 -5.69
CA ASP A 70 7.48 -10.29 -5.82
C ASP A 70 6.92 -9.57 -4.59
N TRP A 71 5.82 -10.09 -4.02
CA TRP A 71 5.32 -9.63 -2.72
C TRP A 71 6.35 -9.85 -1.60
N GLU A 72 6.87 -11.07 -1.47
CA GLU A 72 7.85 -11.43 -0.43
C GLU A 72 9.10 -10.53 -0.49
N LYS A 73 9.59 -10.26 -1.71
CA LYS A 73 10.68 -9.31 -1.93
C LYS A 73 10.30 -7.90 -1.50
N LEU A 74 9.12 -7.40 -1.88
CA LEU A 74 8.68 -6.04 -1.55
C LEU A 74 8.60 -5.83 -0.03
N VAL A 75 8.02 -6.78 0.71
CA VAL A 75 7.74 -6.62 2.14
C VAL A 75 8.92 -6.93 3.06
N GLY A 76 10.02 -7.48 2.54
CA GLY A 76 11.22 -7.83 3.32
C GLY A 76 11.66 -6.75 4.32
N PRO A 77 11.80 -5.47 3.92
CA PRO A 77 12.16 -4.39 4.84
C PRO A 77 11.12 -4.14 5.95
N PHE A 78 9.84 -4.40 5.69
CA PHE A 78 8.72 -4.02 6.56
C PHE A 78 8.67 -4.85 7.84
N PHE A 79 9.29 -6.04 7.85
CA PHE A 79 9.44 -6.87 9.05
C PHE A 79 10.33 -6.25 10.14
N SER A 80 11.02 -5.15 9.87
CA SER A 80 11.79 -4.39 10.86
C SER A 80 10.96 -3.39 11.68
N GLY A 81 9.69 -3.19 11.32
CA GLY A 81 8.79 -2.27 12.01
C GLY A 81 8.40 -2.71 13.42
N SER A 82 7.92 -1.75 14.20
CA SER A 82 7.35 -2.01 15.52
C SER A 82 6.06 -2.83 15.42
N PRO A 83 5.78 -3.70 16.40
CA PRO A 83 4.50 -4.40 16.50
C PRO A 83 3.32 -3.42 16.42
N GLY A 84 2.31 -3.77 15.63
CA GLY A 84 1.18 -2.89 15.32
C GLY A 84 1.31 -2.13 13.99
N SER A 85 2.48 -2.18 13.34
CA SER A 85 2.63 -1.65 11.98
C SER A 85 1.70 -2.35 11.01
N MET A 86 1.15 -1.60 10.06
CA MET A 86 0.08 -2.07 9.19
C MET A 86 0.39 -1.79 7.72
N ILE A 87 0.06 -2.77 6.89
CA ILE A 87 0.06 -2.63 5.43
C ILE A 87 -1.37 -2.86 4.96
N ILE A 88 -1.92 -1.89 4.22
CA ILE A 88 -3.21 -2.03 3.56
C ILE A 88 -2.94 -2.23 2.08
N MET A 89 -3.45 -3.32 1.52
CA MET A 89 -3.40 -3.59 0.08
C MET A 89 -4.82 -3.50 -0.49
N THR A 90 -4.99 -2.75 -1.56
CA THR A 90 -6.20 -2.83 -2.40
C THR A 90 -5.83 -3.54 -3.71
N THR A 91 -6.69 -4.44 -4.17
CA THR A 91 -6.45 -5.20 -5.40
C THR A 91 -7.76 -5.70 -5.99
N ARG A 92 -7.80 -5.84 -7.32
CA ARG A 92 -8.87 -6.56 -8.05
C ARG A 92 -8.58 -8.05 -8.21
N LYS A 93 -7.40 -8.51 -7.77
CA LYS A 93 -6.91 -9.89 -7.91
C LYS A 93 -7.27 -10.71 -6.69
N GLU A 94 -8.30 -11.53 -6.80
CA GLU A 94 -8.74 -12.39 -5.68
C GLU A 94 -7.73 -13.48 -5.31
N GLN A 95 -6.84 -13.87 -6.23
CA GLN A 95 -5.91 -14.98 -6.03
C GLN A 95 -4.70 -14.60 -5.19
N LEU A 96 -4.23 -13.35 -5.28
CA LEU A 96 -3.06 -12.91 -4.53
C LEU A 96 -3.27 -13.02 -3.01
N PRO A 97 -4.32 -12.43 -2.40
CA PRO A 97 -4.51 -12.52 -0.95
C PRO A 97 -4.64 -13.96 -0.46
N ARG A 98 -5.26 -14.85 -1.27
CA ARG A 98 -5.33 -16.29 -0.96
C ARG A 98 -3.95 -16.94 -0.92
N LYS A 99 -3.08 -16.66 -1.88
CA LYS A 99 -1.67 -17.15 -1.89
C LYS A 99 -0.86 -16.60 -0.71
N LEU A 100 -1.16 -15.38 -0.27
CA LEU A 100 -0.52 -14.74 0.87
C LEU A 100 -1.03 -15.25 2.22
N GLY A 101 -2.05 -16.12 2.24
CA GLY A 101 -2.63 -16.63 3.47
C GLY A 101 -3.51 -15.61 4.19
N PHE A 102 -4.11 -14.66 3.47
CA PHE A 102 -5.18 -13.78 3.97
C PHE A 102 -6.55 -14.37 3.58
N PRO A 103 -7.13 -15.26 4.41
CA PRO A 103 -8.40 -15.92 4.10
C PRO A 103 -9.60 -14.98 4.21
N HIS A 104 -9.47 -13.92 5.03
CA HIS A 104 -10.47 -12.88 5.18
C HIS A 104 -10.11 -11.72 4.26
N GLN A 105 -10.80 -11.68 3.13
CA GLN A 105 -10.84 -10.51 2.26
C GLN A 105 -12.02 -9.66 2.72
N ASP A 106 -11.87 -8.35 2.71
CA ASP A 106 -12.96 -7.39 2.89
C ASP A 106 -13.42 -6.92 1.51
N PRO A 107 -14.26 -7.69 0.78
CA PRO A 107 -14.71 -7.29 -0.54
C PRO A 107 -15.52 -6.00 -0.42
N LEU A 108 -15.10 -4.96 -1.15
CA LEU A 108 -15.86 -3.73 -1.25
C LEU A 108 -17.21 -4.04 -1.90
N GLN A 109 -18.29 -3.74 -1.18
CA GLN A 109 -19.64 -3.87 -1.69
C GLN A 109 -19.99 -2.66 -2.54
N GLY A 110 -20.89 -2.86 -3.50
CA GLY A 110 -21.51 -1.74 -4.22
C GLY A 110 -22.30 -0.86 -3.27
N LEU A 111 -22.46 0.42 -3.63
CA LEU A 111 -23.36 1.32 -2.94
C LEU A 111 -24.80 0.79 -3.00
N SER A 112 -25.60 1.11 -1.98
CA SER A 112 -27.04 0.87 -2.03
C SER A 112 -27.68 1.69 -3.17
N HIS A 113 -28.89 1.33 -3.59
CA HIS A 113 -29.59 2.09 -4.64
C HIS A 113 -29.76 3.56 -4.26
N ASP A 114 -30.15 3.83 -3.02
CA ASP A 114 -30.40 5.18 -2.51
C ASP A 114 -29.09 5.98 -2.41
N ASP A 115 -28.00 5.36 -1.95
CA ASP A 115 -26.69 6.01 -1.90
C ASP A 115 -26.14 6.28 -3.31
N ALA A 116 -26.32 5.34 -4.24
CA ALA A 116 -25.89 5.50 -5.62
C ALA A 116 -26.67 6.61 -6.34
N LEU A 117 -27.99 6.67 -6.12
CA LEU A 117 -28.84 7.72 -6.68
C LEU A 117 -28.51 9.09 -6.06
N SER A 118 -28.25 9.13 -4.75
CA SER A 118 -27.82 10.34 -4.04
C SER A 118 -26.50 10.87 -4.58
N LEU A 119 -25.50 9.99 -4.72
CA LEU A 119 -24.21 10.33 -5.32
C LEU A 119 -24.37 10.82 -6.77
N PHE A 120 -25.21 10.15 -7.56
CA PHE A 120 -25.51 10.58 -8.93
C PHE A 120 -26.15 11.97 -8.97
N ALA A 121 -27.16 12.23 -8.14
CA ALA A 121 -27.86 13.51 -8.09
C ALA A 121 -26.92 14.65 -7.65
N GLN A 122 -26.05 14.39 -6.66
CA GLN A 122 -25.00 15.33 -6.24
C GLN A 122 -24.12 15.74 -7.41
N HIS A 123 -23.66 14.81 -8.24
CA HIS A 123 -22.80 15.11 -9.38
C HIS A 123 -23.54 15.67 -10.60
N ALA A 124 -24.76 15.21 -10.88
CA ALA A 124 -25.53 15.63 -12.05
C ALA A 124 -26.17 17.02 -11.86
N PHE A 125 -26.57 17.35 -10.63
CA PHE A 125 -27.36 18.55 -10.33
C PHE A 125 -26.71 19.49 -9.31
N GLY A 126 -25.60 19.12 -8.67
CA GLY A 126 -24.91 19.95 -7.68
C GLY A 126 -25.70 20.15 -6.38
N VAL A 127 -26.70 19.30 -6.13
CA VAL A 127 -27.53 19.34 -4.92
C VAL A 127 -26.85 18.49 -3.85
N PRO A 128 -26.52 19.04 -2.66
CA PRO A 128 -25.87 18.28 -1.59
C PRO A 128 -26.74 17.12 -1.10
#